data_AF-A0A7W0F3E9-F1
#
_entry.id   AF-A0A7W0F3E9-F1
#
_cell.length_a   1.000
_cell.length_b   1.000
_cell.length_c   1.000
_cell.angle_alpha   90.00
_cell.angle_beta   90.00
_cell.angle_gamma   90.00
#
_symmetry.space_group_name_H-M   'P 1'
#
loop_
_entity.id
_entity.type
_entity.pdbx_description
1 polymer ?
#
loop_
_entity_poly.entity_id
_entity_poly.type
_entity_poly.pdbx_seq_one_letter_code
_entity_poly.pdbx_strand_id
1 'polypeptide(L)' 'MKCLKCGKENKKSAVYCKFCGENLQTAEQPLTVAFMLKSLFVIYSLIFTAYMLYLALEKPFQAFVNNLATK' A
#
# COMPACT_ATOMS: atom_id res chain seq x y z
N MET A 1 8.76 -19.03 -23.70
CA MET A 1 8.92 -18.04 -22.63
C MET A 1 10.05 -18.49 -21.73
N LYS A 2 10.95 -17.56 -21.43
CA LYS A 2 12.09 -17.81 -20.56
C LYS A 2 11.63 -17.88 -19.11
N CYS A 3 12.00 -18.93 -18.38
CA CYS A 3 11.74 -19.01 -16.95
C CYS A 3 12.64 -18.02 -16.20
N LEU A 4 12.07 -17.12 -15.41
CA LEU A 4 12.82 -16.12 -14.64
C LEU A 4 13.65 -16.73 -13.50
N LYS A 5 13.27 -17.92 -13.01
CA LYS A 5 13.99 -18.61 -11.93
C LYS A 5 15.21 -19.39 -12.40
N CYS A 6 15.07 -20.16 -13.48
CA CYS A 6 16.15 -21.08 -13.93
C CYS A 6 16.71 -20.73 -15.33
N GLY A 7 16.20 -19.69 -15.98
CA GLY A 7 16.72 -19.19 -17.26
C GLY A 7 16.42 -20.04 -18.51
N LYS A 8 15.81 -21.21 -18.37
CA LYS A 8 15.51 -22.12 -19.49
C LYS A 8 14.26 -21.72 -20.26
N GLU A 9 14.25 -22.00 -21.56
CA GLU A 9 13.15 -21.68 -22.46
C GLU A 9 12.04 -22.75 -22.37
N ASN A 10 10.79 -22.28 -22.22
CA ASN A 10 9.59 -23.11 -22.17
C ASN A 10 8.64 -22.79 -23.33
N LYS A 11 7.68 -23.67 -23.62
CA LYS A 11 6.58 -23.37 -24.55
C LYS A 11 5.84 -22.10 -24.07
N LYS A 12 5.36 -21.26 -25.00
CA LYS A 12 4.66 -20.01 -24.64
C LYS A 12 3.37 -20.25 -23.83
N SER A 13 2.73 -21.40 -24.01
CA SER A 13 1.52 -21.81 -23.29
C SER A 13 1.78 -22.60 -22.00
N ALA A 14 3.05 -22.78 -21.59
CA ALA A 14 3.37 -23.56 -20.40
C ALA A 14 2.97 -22.81 -19.13
N VAL A 15 2.19 -23.46 -18.26
CA VAL A 15 1.81 -22.94 -16.94
C VAL A 15 2.97 -23.04 -15.94
N TYR A 16 3.75 -24.11 -16.05
CA TYR A 16 4.90 -24.38 -15.18
C TYR A 16 6.17 -24.63 -16.01
N CYS A 17 7.31 -24.30 -15.44
CA CYS A 17 8.61 -24.60 -16.03
C CYS A 17 8.85 -26.10 -16.00
N LYS A 18 9.05 -26.73 -17.16
CA LYS A 18 9.29 -28.18 -17.26
C LYS A 18 10.60 -28.66 -16.61
N PHE A 19 11.46 -27.73 -16.21
CA PHE A 19 12.79 -28.02 -15.68
C PHE A 19 12.92 -27.79 -14.18
N CYS A 20 12.24 -26.77 -13.62
CA CYS A 20 12.36 -26.40 -12.21
C CYS A 20 11.03 -26.31 -11.47
N GLY A 21 9.90 -26.54 -12.16
CA GLY A 21 8.56 -26.51 -11.57
C GLY A 21 7.99 -25.11 -11.28
N GLU A 22 8.73 -24.02 -11.57
CA GLU A 22 8.26 -22.66 -11.30
C GLU A 22 6.97 -22.33 -12.05
N ASN A 23 6.01 -21.69 -11.40
CA ASN A 23 4.82 -21.20 -12.07
C ASN A 23 5.19 -20.00 -12.98
N LEU A 24 4.97 -20.16 -14.28
CA LEU A 24 5.30 -19.19 -15.29
C LEU A 24 4.23 -18.10 -15.46
N GLN A 25 3.02 -18.32 -14.94
CA GLN A 25 1.93 -17.34 -14.96
C GLN A 25 2.03 -16.32 -13.82
N THR A 26 2.75 -16.64 -12.74
CA THR A 26 2.97 -15.72 -11.60
C THR A 26 3.90 -14.54 -11.96
N ALA A 27 4.56 -14.58 -13.13
CA ALA A 27 5.52 -13.57 -13.56
C ALA A 27 4.92 -12.20 -13.94
N GLU A 28 3.59 -12.05 -14.00
CA GLU A 28 2.92 -10.76 -14.23
C GLU A 28 2.06 -10.35 -13.03
N GLN A 29 2.60 -10.39 -11.82
CA GLN A 29 2.10 -9.43 -10.83
C GLN A 29 2.81 -8.11 -11.12
N PRO A 30 2.11 -7.08 -11.64
CA PRO A 30 2.71 -5.78 -11.83
C PRO A 30 3.22 -5.32 -10.47
N LEU A 31 4.55 -5.33 -10.31
CA LEU A 31 5.25 -4.90 -9.10
C LEU A 31 4.82 -3.49 -8.66
N THR A 32 4.25 -2.73 -9.60
CA THR A 32 3.66 -1.41 -9.43
C THR A 32 2.38 -1.44 -8.59
N VAL A 33 1.48 -2.41 -8.74
CA VAL A 33 0.15 -2.37 -8.08
C VAL A 33 0.28 -2.59 -6.57
N ALA A 34 1.06 -3.59 -6.14
CA ALA A 34 1.28 -3.85 -4.73
C ALA A 34 2.02 -2.70 -4.02
N PHE A 35 2.96 -2.05 -4.72
CA PHE A 35 3.66 -0.88 -4.20
C PHE A 35 2.73 0.35 -4.10
N MET A 36 1.90 0.58 -5.11
CA MET A 36 0.94 1.69 -5.14
C MET A 36 -0.15 1.55 -4.06
N LEU A 37 -0.66 0.34 -3.83
CA LEU A 37 -1.63 0.06 -2.77
C LEU A 37 -1.06 0.31 -1.37
N LYS A 38 0.19 -0.08 -1.12
CA LYS A 38 0.87 0.19 0.16
C LYS A 38 1.09 1.69 0.38
N SER A 39 1.51 2.41 -0.66
CA SER A 39 1.69 3.86 -0.60
C SER A 39 0.37 4.58 -0.28
N LEU A 40 -0.71 4.21 -0.95
CA LEU A 40 -2.04 4.79 -0.73
C LEU A 40 -2.54 4.56 0.71
N PHE A 41 -2.32 3.35 1.23
CA PHE A 41 -2.70 3.01 2.61
C PHE A 41 -1.96 3.86 3.65
N VAL A 42 -0.66 4.11 3.45
CA VAL A 42 0.13 4.97 4.34
C VAL A 42 -0.38 6.41 4.31
N ILE A 43 -0.62 6.96 3.12
CA ILE A 43 -1.13 8.33 2.95
C ILE A 43 -2.49 8.47 3.64
N TYR A 44 -3.41 7.54 3.39
CA TYR A 44 -4.74 7.56 4.01
C TYR A 44 -4.66 7.49 5.54
N SER A 45 -3.79 6.63 6.07
CA SER A 45 -3.59 6.49 7.51
C SER A 45 -3.09 7.79 8.15
N LEU A 46 -2.14 8.49 7.52
CA LEU A 46 -1.63 9.78 8.00
C LEU A 46 -2.69 10.89 7.99
N ILE A 47 -3.50 10.95 6.93
CA ILE A 47 -4.59 11.93 6.84
C ILE A 47 -5.63 11.66 7.92
N PHE A 48 -6.00 10.39 8.10
CA PHE A 48 -6.99 10.00 9.10
C PHE A 48 -6.53 10.32 10.53
N THR A 49 -5.28 10.01 10.88
CA THR A 49 -4.74 10.32 12.22
C THR A 49 -4.65 11.82 12.46
N ALA A 50 -4.24 12.61 11.46
CA ALA A 50 -4.23 14.06 11.55
C ALA A 50 -5.64 14.63 11.75
N TYR A 51 -6.63 14.11 11.04
CA TYR A 51 -8.03 14.52 11.19
C TYR A 51 -8.59 14.19 12.58
N MET A 52 -8.32 12.98 13.08
CA MET A 52 -8.74 12.59 14.43
C MET A 52 -8.07 13.45 15.50
N LEU A 53 -6.79 13.80 15.33
CA LEU A 53 -6.08 14.70 16.23
C LEU A 53 -6.67 16.12 16.20
N TYR A 54 -7.00 16.64 15.02
CA TYR A 54 -7.67 17.93 14.86
C TYR A 54 -8.99 17.99 15.65
N LEU A 55 -9.84 16.97 15.51
CA LEU A 55 -11.10 16.88 16.27
C LEU A 55 -10.87 16.77 17.78
N ALA A 56 -9.81 16.08 18.21
CA ALA A 56 -9.46 15.96 19.61
C ALA A 56 -8.99 17.30 20.21
N LEU A 57 -8.35 18.15 19.41
CA LEU A 57 -7.82 19.45 19.81
C LEU A 57 -8.86 20.58 19.76
N GLU A 58 -9.97 20.41 19.05
CA GLU A 58 -11.00 21.44 18.92
C GLU A 58 -11.66 21.77 20.27
N LYS A 59 -12.03 20.77 21.07
CA LYS A 59 -12.66 20.96 22.39
C LYS A 59 -11.78 21.73 23.39
N PRO A 60 -10.51 21.35 23.63
CA PRO A 60 -9.65 22.07 24.56
C PRO A 60 -9.32 23.49 24.07
N PHE A 61 -9.20 23.70 22.76
CA PHE A 61 -8.95 25.02 22.19
C PHE A 61 -10.13 25.98 22.41
N GLN A 62 -11.35 25.53 22.13
CA GLN A 62 -12.56 26.33 22.37
C GLN A 62 -12.73 26.67 23.86
N ALA A 63 -12.48 25.69 24.75
CA ALA A 63 -12.52 25.93 26.19
C ALA A 63 -11.48 26.97 26.64
N PHE A 64 -10.28 26.94 26.07
CA PHE A 64 -9.24 27.95 26.34
C PHE A 64 -9.65 29.35 25.86
N VAL A 65 -10.16 29.47 24.63
CA VAL A 65 -10.63 30.75 24.06
C VAL A 65 -11.78 31.34 24.88
N ASN A 66 -12.76 30.52 25.28
CA ASN A 66 -13.90 30.98 26.08
C ASN A 66 -13.46 31.51 27.45
N ASN A 67 -12.48 30.87 28.10
CA ASN A 67 -11.93 31.35 29.38
C ASN A 67 -11.17 32.68 29.25
N LEU A 68 -10.54 32.94 28.09
CA LEU A 68 -9.91 34.22 27.79
C LEU A 68 -10.95 35.31 27.51
N ALA A 69 -12.05 34.98 26.83
CA ALA A 69 -13.09 35.93 26.49
C ALA A 69 -13.93 36.38 27.71
N THR A 70 -13.95 35.60 28.79
CA THR A 70 -14.67 35.92 30.03
C THR A 70 -13.83 36.63 31.11
N LYS A 71 -12.55 36.90 30.84
CA LYS A 71 -11.66 37.68 31.72
C LYS A 71 -11.46 39.09 31.18
#